data_AF-A0A212RMX4-F1
#
_entry.id   AF-A0A212RMX4-F1
#
_cell.length_a   1.000
_cell.length_b   1.000
_cell.length_c   1.000
_cell.angle_alpha   90.00
_cell.angle_beta   90.00
_cell.angle_gamma   90.00
#
_symmetry.space_group_name_H-M   'P 1'
#
loop_
_entity.id
_entity.type
_entity.pdbx_description
1 polymer ?
#
loop_
_entity_poly.entity_id
_entity_poly.type
_entity_poly.pdbx_seq_one_letter_code
_entity_poly.pdbx_strand_id
1 'polypeptide(L)'
;MTTDEKVELAQKIAGKLVGITPSEWSKWCLYAQEKGLEKAIQLARVMQQSASLRPGPKQAYRTISQVIPAFQKELESLPPNALMEVLGYVRQAVIAR
;
A
#
# COMPACT_ATOMS: atom_id res chain seq x y z
N MET A 1 9.31 12.43 11.65
CA MET A 1 8.03 11.77 11.93
C MET A 1 8.20 10.84 13.12
N THR A 2 7.39 11.00 14.16
CA THR A 2 7.35 10.15 15.36
C THR A 2 6.69 8.80 15.04
N THR A 3 6.76 7.85 15.98
CA THR A 3 6.05 6.56 15.81
C THR A 3 4.54 6.74 15.76
N ASP A 4 3.98 7.59 16.62
CA ASP A 4 2.53 7.84 16.67
C ASP A 4 2.03 8.45 15.36
N GLU A 5 2.77 9.43 14.79
CA GLU A 5 2.45 10.01 13.48
C GLU A 5 2.46 8.95 12.36
N LYS A 6 3.40 7.99 12.40
CA LYS A 6 3.44 6.85 11.44
C LYS A 6 2.25 5.93 11.60
N VAL A 7 1.86 5.63 12.83
CA VAL A 7 0.68 4.81 13.12
C VAL A 7 -0.59 5.50 12.66
N GLU A 8 -0.75 6.80 12.92
CA GLU A 8 -1.90 7.58 12.46
C GLU A 8 -2.00 7.63 10.94
N LEU A 9 -0.89 7.88 10.24
CA LEU A 9 -0.86 7.86 8.77
C LEU A 9 -1.24 6.46 8.25
N ALA A 10 -0.69 5.41 8.86
CA ALA A 10 -1.02 4.04 8.49
C ALA A 10 -2.51 3.70 8.68
N GLN A 11 -3.12 4.15 9.78
CA GLN A 11 -4.55 3.97 10.03
C GLN A 11 -5.41 4.74 9.00
N LYS A 12 -5.03 5.98 8.66
CA LYS A 12 -5.72 6.78 7.62
C LYS A 12 -5.70 6.07 6.26
N ILE A 13 -4.56 5.48 5.90
CA ILE A 13 -4.42 4.70 4.66
C ILE A 13 -5.25 3.41 4.75
N ALA A 14 -5.09 2.63 5.82
CA ALA A 14 -5.77 1.35 6.02
C ALA A 14 -7.30 1.48 5.99
N GLY A 15 -7.85 2.54 6.58
CA GLY A 15 -9.29 2.83 6.56
C GLY A 15 -9.87 3.04 5.14
N LYS A 16 -9.03 3.32 4.15
CA LYS A 16 -9.42 3.45 2.74
C LYS A 16 -9.14 2.18 1.92
N LEU A 17 -8.33 1.24 2.44
CA LEU A 17 -7.94 0.02 1.72
C LEU A 17 -8.97 -1.11 1.85
N VAL A 18 -10.18 -0.92 1.31
CA VAL A 18 -11.24 -1.93 1.34
C VAL A 18 -10.95 -3.11 0.40
N GLY A 19 -11.21 -4.33 0.88
CA GLY A 19 -11.06 -5.56 0.07
C GLY A 19 -9.62 -6.00 -0.21
N ILE A 20 -8.63 -5.40 0.47
CA ILE A 20 -7.24 -5.83 0.39
C ILE A 20 -6.98 -7.01 1.33
N THR A 21 -6.18 -7.98 0.91
CA THR A 21 -5.66 -9.04 1.80
C THR A 21 -4.26 -8.66 2.30
N PRO A 22 -3.85 -9.15 3.50
CA PRO A 22 -2.49 -8.93 4.01
C PRO A 22 -1.41 -9.48 3.06
N SER A 23 -1.71 -10.57 2.35
CA SER A 23 -0.79 -11.18 1.39
C SER A 23 -0.54 -10.31 0.16
N GLU A 24 -1.58 -9.75 -0.45
CA GLU A 24 -1.42 -8.88 -1.62
C GLU A 24 -0.78 -7.53 -1.24
N TRP A 25 -1.12 -7.00 -0.05
CA TRP A 25 -0.43 -5.82 0.48
C TRP A 25 1.07 -6.08 0.66
N SER A 26 1.45 -7.18 1.30
CA SER A 26 2.86 -7.54 1.50
C SER A 26 3.62 -7.70 0.18
N LYS A 27 3.03 -8.36 -0.83
CA LYS A 27 3.66 -8.48 -2.17
C LYS A 27 3.90 -7.13 -2.81
N TRP A 28 2.92 -6.23 -2.74
CA TRP A 28 3.04 -4.89 -3.28
C TRP A 28 4.09 -4.06 -2.53
N CYS A 29 4.14 -4.14 -1.20
CA CYS A 29 5.16 -3.45 -0.38
C CYS A 29 6.58 -3.92 -0.71
N LEU A 30 6.79 -5.21 -0.96
CA LEU A 30 8.10 -5.72 -1.40
C LEU A 30 8.54 -5.06 -2.71
N TYR A 31 7.62 -4.96 -3.68
CA TYR A 31 7.92 -4.28 -4.94
C TYR A 31 8.19 -2.78 -4.75
N ALA A 32 7.42 -2.11 -3.86
CA ALA A 32 7.63 -0.70 -3.52
C ALA A 32 8.99 -0.45 -2.86
N GLN A 33 9.42 -1.36 -1.98
CA GLN A 33 10.74 -1.31 -1.35
C GLN A 33 11.87 -1.41 -2.38
N GLU A 34 11.74 -2.32 -3.35
CA GLU A 34 12.79 -2.56 -4.35
C GLU A 34 12.83 -1.53 -5.48
N LYS A 35 11.66 -1.01 -5.89
CA LYS A 35 11.50 -0.22 -7.13
C LYS A 35 11.03 1.21 -6.90
N GLY A 36 10.68 1.57 -5.67
CA GLY A 36 10.12 2.87 -5.32
C GLY A 36 8.60 2.94 -5.49
N LEU A 37 8.00 3.92 -4.82
CA LEU A 37 6.55 4.05 -4.71
C LEU A 37 5.87 4.31 -6.05
N GLU A 38 6.44 5.18 -6.88
CA GLU A 38 5.89 5.50 -8.21
C GLU A 38 5.73 4.24 -9.08
N LYS A 39 6.80 3.42 -9.16
CA LYS A 39 6.76 2.16 -9.93
C LYS A 39 5.78 1.16 -9.31
N ALA A 40 5.65 1.13 -7.99
CA ALA A 40 4.68 0.26 -7.33
C ALA A 40 3.22 0.68 -7.61
N ILE A 41 2.95 1.99 -7.68
CA ILE A 41 1.64 2.51 -8.11
C ILE A 41 1.35 2.10 -9.56
N GLN A 42 2.34 2.22 -10.45
CA GLN A 42 2.22 1.75 -11.84
C GLN A 42 1.96 0.25 -11.92
N LEU A 43 2.68 -0.57 -11.13
CA LEU A 43 2.42 -2.00 -11.03
C LEU A 43 0.98 -2.28 -10.62
N ALA A 44 0.45 -1.59 -9.62
CA ALA A 44 -0.94 -1.77 -9.19
C ALA A 44 -1.93 -1.45 -10.32
N ARG A 45 -1.66 -0.41 -11.12
CA ARG A 45 -2.49 -0.04 -12.30
C ARG A 45 -2.49 -1.11 -13.38
N VAL A 46 -1.35 -1.76 -13.63
CA VAL A 46 -1.25 -2.88 -14.57
C VAL A 46 -1.96 -4.12 -14.02
N MET A 47 -1.69 -4.45 -12.76
CA MET A 47 -2.17 -5.68 -12.13
C MET A 47 -3.69 -5.70 -11.96
N GLN A 48 -4.34 -4.56 -11.70
CA GLN A 48 -5.80 -4.50 -11.63
C GLN A 48 -6.50 -4.88 -12.96
N GLN A 49 -5.81 -4.80 -14.10
CA GLN A 49 -6.32 -5.17 -15.42
C GLN A 49 -5.80 -6.53 -15.92
N SER A 50 -4.88 -7.17 -15.19
CA SER A 50 -4.19 -8.37 -15.66
C SER A 50 -5.12 -9.56 -15.84
N ALA A 51 -5.19 -10.15 -17.04
CA ALA A 51 -6.01 -11.33 -17.30
C ALA A 51 -5.61 -12.55 -16.43
N SER A 52 -4.35 -12.64 -16.00
CA SER A 52 -3.83 -13.77 -15.21
C SER A 52 -4.23 -13.75 -13.73
N LEU A 53 -4.78 -12.63 -13.24
CA LEU A 53 -5.20 -12.53 -11.84
C LEU A 53 -6.66 -12.95 -11.63
N ARG A 54 -6.88 -13.68 -10.53
CA ARG A 54 -8.20 -13.97 -9.98
C ARG A 54 -8.89 -12.69 -9.48
N PRO A 55 -10.23 -12.69 -9.29
CA PRO A 55 -10.97 -11.50 -8.86
C PRO A 55 -10.45 -10.85 -7.57
N GLY A 56 -10.08 -11.64 -6.55
CA GLY A 56 -9.56 -11.13 -5.27
C GLY A 56 -8.30 -10.26 -5.43
N PRO A 57 -7.18 -10.81 -5.96
CA PRO A 57 -5.99 -10.02 -6.23
C PRO A 57 -6.22 -8.82 -7.17
N LYS A 58 -7.05 -8.95 -8.21
CA LYS A 58 -7.44 -7.81 -9.07
C LYS A 58 -8.04 -6.68 -8.26
N GLN A 59 -8.96 -7.01 -7.36
CA GLN A 59 -9.61 -6.03 -6.51
C GLN A 59 -8.60 -5.39 -5.54
N ALA A 60 -7.68 -6.16 -4.96
CA ALA A 60 -6.62 -5.63 -4.11
C ALA A 60 -5.75 -4.59 -4.86
N TYR A 61 -5.27 -4.91 -6.07
CA TYR A 61 -4.48 -3.97 -6.86
C TYR A 61 -5.29 -2.76 -7.35
N ARG A 62 -6.59 -2.94 -7.62
CA ARG A 62 -7.49 -1.82 -7.92
C ARG A 62 -7.55 -0.86 -6.74
N THR A 63 -7.83 -1.37 -5.55
CA THR A 63 -7.85 -0.57 -4.31
C THR A 63 -6.53 0.15 -4.07
N ILE A 64 -5.39 -0.56 -4.19
CA ILE A 64 -4.05 0.06 -4.04
C ILE A 64 -3.85 1.20 -5.05
N SER A 65 -4.17 0.96 -6.33
CA SER A 65 -3.99 1.95 -7.40
C SER A 65 -4.88 3.19 -7.28
N GLN A 66 -5.97 3.11 -6.51
CA GLN A 66 -6.88 4.22 -6.23
C GLN A 66 -6.49 4.97 -4.95
N VAL A 67 -6.07 4.26 -3.90
CA VAL A 67 -5.83 4.83 -2.58
C VAL A 67 -4.44 5.44 -2.46
N ILE A 68 -3.39 4.69 -2.82
CA ILE A 68 -2.00 5.11 -2.57
C ILE A 68 -1.61 6.40 -3.29
N PRO A 69 -2.06 6.70 -4.53
CA PRO A 69 -1.74 7.98 -5.17
C PRO A 69 -2.16 9.22 -4.36
N ALA A 70 -3.24 9.12 -3.57
CA ALA A 70 -3.69 10.23 -2.72
C ALA A 70 -2.73 10.54 -1.57
N PHE A 71 -1.87 9.59 -1.20
CA PHE A 71 -0.85 9.72 -0.16
C PHE A 71 0.58 9.76 -0.74
N GLN A 72 0.73 9.75 -2.06
CA GLN A 72 2.03 9.59 -2.72
C GLN A 72 3.05 10.64 -2.26
N LYS A 73 2.66 11.93 -2.29
CA LYS A 73 3.55 13.02 -1.88
C LYS A 73 4.02 12.89 -0.44
N GLU A 74 3.13 12.50 0.46
CA GLU A 74 3.45 12.31 1.87
C GLU A 74 4.39 11.10 2.05
N LEU A 75 4.08 9.97 1.42
CA LEU A 75 4.86 8.74 1.49
C LEU A 75 6.26 8.87 0.84
N GLU A 76 6.38 9.57 -0.29
CA GLU A 76 7.66 9.82 -0.97
C GLU A 76 8.56 10.80 -0.22
N SER A 77 7.99 11.65 0.63
CA SER A 77 8.77 12.55 1.49
C SER A 77 9.43 11.85 2.67
N LEU A 78 9.03 10.61 2.96
CA LEU A 78 9.57 9.83 4.08
C LEU A 78 10.95 9.25 3.73
N PRO A 79 11.88 9.20 4.70
CA PRO A 79 13.09 8.42 4.55
C PRO A 79 12.73 6.93 4.41
N PRO A 80 13.55 6.11 3.70
CA PRO A 80 13.22 4.72 3.39
C PRO A 80 12.77 3.87 4.59
N ASN A 81 13.44 4.00 5.74
CA ASN A 81 13.07 3.26 6.95
C ASN A 81 11.67 3.66 7.48
N ALA A 82 11.34 4.96 7.47
CA ALA A 82 10.04 5.44 7.91
C ALA A 82 8.92 5.03 6.94
N LEU A 83 9.20 5.04 5.64
CA LEU A 83 8.26 4.52 4.64
C LEU A 83 7.94 3.04 4.91
N MET A 84 8.97 2.22 5.14
CA MET A 84 8.78 0.79 5.42
C MET A 84 8.00 0.53 6.71
N GLU A 85 8.25 1.32 7.76
CA GLU A 85 7.47 1.24 9.00
C GLU A 85 6.00 1.60 8.76
N VAL A 86 5.71 2.69 8.05
CA VAL A 86 4.33 3.08 7.71
C VAL A 86 3.64 1.97 6.91
N LEU A 87 4.27 1.45 5.86
CA LEU A 87 3.70 0.35 5.06
C LEU A 87 3.49 -0.92 5.90
N GLY A 88 4.37 -1.20 6.86
CA GLY A 88 4.22 -2.28 7.83
C GLY A 88 3.04 -2.06 8.78
N TYR A 89 2.87 -0.85 9.31
CA TYR A 89 1.75 -0.49 10.17
C TYR A 89 0.41 -0.52 9.43
N VAL A 90 0.39 -0.15 8.14
CA VAL A 90 -0.82 -0.29 7.30
C VAL A 90 -1.26 -1.75 7.25
N ARG A 91 -0.30 -2.69 7.12
CA ARG A 91 -0.60 -4.13 7.15
C ARG A 91 -1.27 -4.54 8.46
N GLN A 92 -0.74 -4.07 9.60
CA GLN A 92 -1.30 -4.39 10.91
C GLN A 92 -2.71 -3.80 11.08
N ALA A 93 -2.91 -2.54 10.68
CA ALA A 93 -4.22 -1.89 10.72
C ALA A 93 -5.26 -2.56 9.79
N VAL A 94 -4.84 -3.11 8.65
CA VAL A 94 -5.69 -3.90 7.76
C VAL A 94 -6.08 -5.26 8.36
N ILE A 95 -5.23 -5.86 9.20
CA ILE A 95 -5.51 -7.15 9.86
C ILE A 95 -6.44 -6.95 11.06
N ALA A 96 -6.26 -5.88 11.82
CA ALA A 96 -6.98 -5.62 13.07
C ALA A 96 -8.43 -5.12 12.87
N ARG A 97 -8.93 -5.07 11.63
CA ARG A 97 -10.25 -4.54 11.27
C ARG A 97 -11.34 -5.60 11.21
#